data_AF-J4XL61-F1
#
_entry.id   AF-J4XL61-F1
#
_cell.length_a   1.000
_cell.length_b   1.000
_cell.length_c   1.000
_cell.angle_alpha   90.00
_cell.angle_beta   90.00
_cell.angle_gamma   90.00
#
_symmetry.space_group_name_H-M   'P 1'
#
loop_
_entity.id
_entity.type
_entity.pdbx_description
1 polymer ?
#
loop_
_entity_poly.entity_id
_entity_poly.type
_entity_poly.pdbx_seq_one_letter_code
_entity_poly.pdbx_strand_id
1 'polypeptide(L)'
;MGAFSDKAFDIVRRIPRGRVMSYGAVARAIGEPRKSRFVGYAMRNNPDPDIYPCHRVVFKDGAICDSYVFGGPEVQKRLLEQEGVPFLDDTHVDMAKCAWTPGEDTFGRPTDIDWEREIGD
;
A
#
# COMPACT_ATOMS: atom_id res chain seq x y z
N MET A 1 2.15 19.22 6.64
CA MET A 1 2.58 17.81 6.64
C MET A 1 4.10 17.80 6.42
N GLY A 2 4.84 16.83 6.98
CA GLY A 2 6.30 16.83 6.88
C GLY A 2 6.79 16.10 5.62
N ALA A 3 7.94 16.49 5.07
CA ALA A 3 8.48 15.94 3.81
C ALA A 3 8.60 14.40 3.76
N PHE A 4 8.75 13.74 4.92
CA PHE A 4 8.71 12.27 5.01
C PHE A 4 7.30 11.72 4.80
N SER A 5 6.31 12.31 5.45
CA SER A 5 4.91 11.90 5.35
C SER A 5 4.38 12.10 3.94
N ASP A 6 4.72 13.23 3.31
CA ASP A 6 4.31 13.53 1.93
C ASP A 6 4.76 12.42 0.98
N LYS A 7 6.04 12.02 1.04
CA LYS A 7 6.58 10.89 0.25
C LYS A 7 5.86 9.58 0.54
N ALA A 8 5.56 9.30 1.81
CA ALA A 8 4.85 8.07 2.19
C ALA A 8 3.43 8.06 1.59
N PHE A 9 2.74 9.20 1.63
CA PHE A 9 1.41 9.36 1.05
C PHE A 9 1.41 9.27 -0.47
N ASP A 10 2.43 9.80 -1.15
CA ASP A 10 2.61 9.64 -2.60
C ASP A 10 2.70 8.17 -3.01
N ILE A 11 3.42 7.34 -2.23
CA ILE A 11 3.48 5.89 -2.45
C ILE A 11 2.11 5.25 -2.15
N VAL A 12 1.49 5.58 -1.02
CA VAL A 12 0.22 4.96 -0.59
C VAL A 12 -0.92 5.26 -1.57
N ARG A 13 -0.99 6.47 -2.10
CA ARG A 13 -1.95 6.87 -3.15
C ARG A 13 -1.81 6.02 -4.42
N ARG A 14 -0.62 5.50 -4.71
CA ARG A 14 -0.33 4.69 -5.91
C ARG A 14 -0.60 3.20 -5.73
N ILE A 15 -0.80 2.71 -4.50
CA ILE A 15 -1.09 1.29 -4.26
C ILE A 15 -2.41 0.97 -4.98
N PRO A 16 -2.44 0.04 -5.96
CA PRO A 16 -3.66 -0.26 -6.69
C PRO A 16 -4.75 -0.85 -5.79
N ARG A 17 -6.01 -0.70 -6.20
CA ARG A 17 -7.14 -1.40 -5.56
C ARG A 17 -6.89 -2.92 -5.60
N GLY A 18 -7.14 -3.61 -4.49
CA GLY A 18 -6.92 -5.06 -4.37
C GLY A 18 -5.45 -5.45 -4.12
N ARG A 19 -4.57 -4.46 -3.88
CA ARG A 19 -3.17 -4.63 -3.52
C ARG A 19 -2.86 -3.97 -2.20
N VAL A 20 -1.79 -4.44 -1.55
CA VAL A 20 -1.31 -3.93 -0.27
C VAL A 20 0.20 -3.73 -0.29
N MET A 21 0.69 -2.91 0.64
CA MET A 21 2.11 -2.82 0.97
C MET A 21 2.30 -3.00 2.48
N SER A 22 3.45 -3.53 2.88
CA SER A 22 3.83 -3.45 4.29
C SER A 22 4.40 -2.07 4.64
N TYR A 23 4.31 -1.66 5.91
CA TYR A 23 4.97 -0.44 6.40
C TYR A 23 6.46 -0.36 6.02
N GLY A 24 7.16 -1.49 6.08
CA GLY A 24 8.57 -1.57 5.68
C GLY A 24 8.78 -1.46 4.17
N ALA A 25 7.84 -1.95 3.36
CA ALA A 25 7.88 -1.79 1.91
C ALA A 25 7.69 -0.32 1.50
N VAL A 26 6.74 0.38 2.12
CA VAL A 26 6.56 1.83 1.91
C VAL A 26 7.81 2.59 2.32
N ALA A 27 8.38 2.29 3.48
CA ALA A 27 9.60 2.93 3.97
C ALA A 27 10.78 2.72 3.00
N ARG A 28 10.92 1.52 2.43
CA ARG A 28 11.92 1.23 1.39
C ARG A 28 11.66 1.99 0.11
N ALA A 29 10.41 2.06 -0.35
CA ALA A 29 10.02 2.74 -1.59
C ALA A 29 10.33 4.24 -1.57
N ILE A 30 10.28 4.88 -0.40
CA ILE A 30 10.63 6.31 -0.23
C ILE A 30 12.12 6.55 0.07
N GLY A 31 12.97 5.51 0.00
CA GLY A 31 14.40 5.60 0.26
C GLY A 31 14.80 5.58 1.74
N GLU A 32 13.90 5.19 2.65
CA GLU A 32 14.08 5.28 4.10
C GLU A 32 13.82 3.92 4.80
N PRO A 33 14.54 2.83 4.42
CA PRO A 33 14.18 1.45 4.76
C PRO A 33 14.12 1.13 6.26
N ARG A 34 14.71 1.96 7.13
CA ARG A 34 14.72 1.79 8.59
C ARG A 34 13.60 2.56 9.30
N LYS A 35 12.72 3.23 8.55
CA LYS A 35 11.68 4.13 9.09
C LYS A 35 10.25 3.57 9.00
N SER A 36 10.07 2.25 9.04
CA SER A 36 8.73 1.60 9.01
C SER A 36 7.78 2.13 10.09
N ARG A 37 8.29 2.34 11.31
CA ARG A 37 7.50 2.93 12.41
C ARG A 37 7.03 4.35 12.11
N PHE A 38 7.84 5.15 11.41
CA PHE A 38 7.46 6.49 10.97
C PHE A 38 6.38 6.46 9.89
N VAL A 39 6.36 5.45 9.02
CA VAL A 39 5.24 5.23 8.11
C VAL A 39 3.96 4.96 8.89
N GLY A 40 4.00 4.13 9.94
CA GLY A 40 2.87 3.92 10.83
C GLY A 40 2.36 5.22 11.47
N TYR A 41 3.26 6.09 11.93
CA TYR A 41 2.89 7.42 12.41
C TYR A 41 2.29 8.30 11.31
N ALA A 42 2.79 8.24 10.09
CA ALA A 42 2.19 8.96 8.96
C ALA A 42 0.78 8.45 8.67
N MET A 43 0.56 7.14 8.56
CA MET A 43 -0.75 6.55 8.32
C MET A 43 -1.77 6.92 9.41
N ARG A 44 -1.36 6.91 10.68
CA ARG A 44 -2.21 7.36 11.80
C ARG A 44 -2.61 8.84 11.69
N ASN A 45 -1.78 9.69 11.09
CA ASN A 45 -2.03 11.12 10.90
C ASN A 45 -2.48 11.45 9.46
N ASN A 46 -3.02 10.47 8.74
CA ASN A 46 -3.54 10.67 7.41
C ASN A 46 -4.70 11.68 7.44
N PRO A 47 -4.61 12.83 6.73
CA PRO A 47 -5.64 13.87 6.76
C PRO A 47 -6.88 13.49 5.94
N ASP A 48 -6.75 12.54 5.01
CA ASP A 48 -7.80 12.17 4.06
C ASP A 48 -7.63 10.69 3.63
N PRO A 49 -8.33 9.77 4.30
CA PRO A 49 -8.30 8.34 3.97
C PRO A 49 -8.84 7.98 2.59
N ASP A 50 -9.67 8.83 1.97
CA ASP A 50 -10.22 8.59 0.64
C ASP A 50 -9.18 8.91 -0.45
N ILE A 51 -8.36 9.94 -0.22
CA ILE A 51 -7.25 10.33 -1.11
C ILE A 51 -6.02 9.43 -0.90
N TYR A 52 -5.73 9.08 0.36
CA TYR A 52 -4.58 8.27 0.74
C TYR A 52 -5.08 6.97 1.39
N PRO A 53 -5.20 5.85 0.64
CA PRO A 53 -5.86 4.63 1.10
C PRO A 53 -4.98 3.85 2.09
N CYS A 54 -4.84 4.38 3.31
CA CYS A 54 -3.94 3.83 4.34
C CYS A 54 -4.37 2.45 4.85
N HIS A 55 -5.63 2.03 4.63
CA HIS A 55 -6.07 0.65 4.87
C HIS A 55 -5.28 -0.38 4.05
N ARG A 56 -4.74 0.02 2.89
CA ARG A 56 -3.86 -0.81 2.05
C ARG A 56 -2.45 -1.00 2.63
N VAL A 57 -2.13 -0.40 3.77
CA VAL A 57 -0.85 -0.59 4.47
C VAL A 57 -1.01 -1.52 5.67
N VAL A 58 -0.34 -2.67 5.62
CA VAL A 58 -0.46 -3.77 6.60
C VAL A 58 0.88 -4.09 7.26
N PHE A 59 0.88 -4.98 8.26
CA PHE A 59 2.11 -5.51 8.83
C PHE A 59 2.85 -6.43 7.85
N LYS A 60 4.13 -6.72 8.14
CA LYS A 60 5.02 -7.47 7.24
C LYS A 60 4.51 -8.89 6.97
N ASP A 61 3.90 -9.51 7.96
CA ASP A 61 3.27 -10.83 7.92
C ASP A 61 1.87 -10.83 7.30
N GLY A 62 1.34 -9.65 6.93
CA GLY A 62 -0.01 -9.49 6.38
C GLY A 62 -1.06 -9.16 7.43
N ALA A 63 -0.71 -9.05 8.72
CA ALA A 63 -1.69 -8.68 9.73
C ALA A 63 -2.26 -7.27 9.48
N ILE A 64 -3.57 -7.11 9.65
CA ILE A 64 -4.23 -5.80 9.72
C ILE A 64 -3.89 -5.12 11.06
N CYS A 65 -4.16 -3.82 11.16
CA CYS A 65 -3.83 -3.04 12.33
C CYS A 65 -4.94 -3.09 13.39
N ASP A 66 -4.69 -3.77 14.51
CA ASP A 66 -5.60 -3.80 15.68
C ASP A 66 -6.00 -2.40 16.17
N SER A 67 -5.14 -1.40 15.97
CA SER A 67 -5.36 -0.02 16.40
C SER A 67 -5.62 0.94 15.23
N TYR A 68 -6.16 0.42 14.12
CA TYR A 68 -6.50 1.21 12.94
C TYR A 68 -7.43 2.38 13.32
N VAL A 69 -6.96 3.61 13.13
CA VAL A 69 -7.62 4.79 13.71
C VAL A 69 -8.87 5.24 12.96
N PHE A 70 -9.07 4.76 11.74
CA PHE A 70 -10.22 5.09 10.90
C PHE A 70 -11.33 4.05 11.06
N GLY A 71 -11.73 3.79 12.31
CA GLY A 71 -12.87 2.91 12.64
C GLY A 71 -12.51 1.51 13.14
N GLY A 72 -11.24 1.22 13.40
CA GLY A 72 -10.80 -0.06 13.97
C GLY A 72 -10.47 -1.14 12.92
N PRO A 73 -9.95 -2.30 13.37
CA PRO A 73 -9.47 -3.37 12.50
C PRO A 73 -10.57 -3.93 11.59
N GLU A 74 -11.81 -4.02 12.09
CA GLU A 74 -12.96 -4.47 11.30
C GLU A 74 -13.25 -3.58 10.09
N VAL A 75 -13.03 -2.26 10.21
CA VAL A 75 -13.19 -1.34 9.09
C VAL A 75 -12.05 -1.52 8.10
N GLN A 76 -10.81 -1.68 8.57
CA GLN A 76 -9.68 -1.97 7.69
C GLN A 76 -9.92 -3.26 6.89
N LYS A 77 -10.33 -4.34 7.56
CA LYS A 77 -10.67 -5.62 6.94
C LYS A 77 -11.76 -5.44 5.87
N ARG A 78 -12.88 -4.84 6.23
CA ARG A 78 -14.01 -4.62 5.32
C ARG A 78 -13.58 -3.85 4.05
N LEU A 79 -12.78 -2.80 4.19
CA LEU A 79 -12.30 -2.03 3.04
C LEU A 79 -11.41 -2.89 2.14
N LEU A 80 -10.50 -3.67 2.71
CA LEU A 80 -9.64 -4.58 1.95
C LEU A 80 -10.46 -5.67 1.24
N GLU A 81 -11.44 -6.28 1.91
CA GLU A 81 -12.36 -7.26 1.33
C GLU A 81 -13.19 -6.66 0.18
N GLN A 82 -13.73 -5.46 0.36
CA GLN A 82 -14.47 -4.73 -0.68
C GLN A 82 -13.59 -4.41 -1.89
N GLU A 83 -12.29 -4.33 -1.72
CA GLU A 83 -11.33 -4.16 -2.80
C GLU A 83 -10.92 -5.47 -3.49
N GLY A 84 -11.31 -6.62 -2.94
CA GLY A 84 -10.95 -7.95 -3.44
C GLY A 84 -9.58 -8.43 -2.95
N VAL A 85 -9.08 -7.89 -1.83
CA VAL A 85 -7.84 -8.38 -1.21
C VAL A 85 -8.09 -9.77 -0.61
N PRO A 86 -7.30 -10.79 -0.97
CA PRO A 86 -7.41 -12.13 -0.40
C PRO A 86 -6.90 -12.16 1.05
N PHE A 87 -7.61 -12.89 1.91
CA PHE A 87 -7.24 -13.15 3.30
C PHE A 87 -6.88 -14.63 3.50
N LEU A 88 -5.91 -14.88 4.37
CA LEU A 88 -5.54 -16.22 4.85
C LEU A 88 -6.42 -16.63 6.03
N ASP A 89 -6.74 -15.67 6.89
CA ASP A 89 -7.59 -15.81 8.07
C ASP A 89 -8.28 -14.47 8.39
N ASP A 90 -8.89 -14.35 9.56
CA ASP A 90 -9.65 -13.16 9.93
C ASP A 90 -8.82 -11.88 10.08
N THR A 91 -7.50 -11.99 10.26
CA THR A 91 -6.63 -10.84 10.55
C THR A 91 -5.46 -10.71 9.58
N HIS A 92 -5.18 -11.71 8.73
CA HIS A 92 -4.05 -11.71 7.81
C HIS A 92 -4.47 -11.73 6.35
N VAL A 93 -3.94 -10.78 5.57
CA VAL A 93 -4.02 -10.83 4.10
C VAL A 93 -3.03 -11.85 3.54
N ASP A 94 -3.37 -12.43 2.39
CA ASP A 94 -2.47 -13.29 1.62
C ASP A 94 -1.44 -12.44 0.87
N MET A 95 -0.36 -12.09 1.57
CA MET A 95 0.72 -11.25 1.04
C MET A 95 1.32 -11.83 -0.25
N ALA A 96 1.34 -13.14 -0.44
CA ALA A 96 1.85 -13.76 -1.65
C ALA A 96 0.99 -13.44 -2.89
N LYS A 97 -0.31 -13.19 -2.70
CA LYS A 97 -1.24 -12.86 -3.79
C LYS A 97 -1.46 -11.37 -4.00
N CYS A 98 -1.27 -10.55 -2.97
CA CYS A 98 -1.69 -9.14 -3.02
C CYS A 98 -0.62 -8.10 -2.67
N ALA A 99 0.60 -8.49 -2.27
CA ALA A 99 1.68 -7.54 -2.10
C ALA A 99 2.00 -6.83 -3.44
N TRP A 100 2.29 -5.54 -3.35
CA TRP A 100 2.65 -4.71 -4.50
C TRP A 100 3.96 -3.96 -4.26
N THR A 101 4.77 -3.85 -5.30
CA THR A 101 5.97 -3.01 -5.33
C THR A 101 5.83 -1.95 -6.42
N PRO A 102 6.22 -0.68 -6.17
CA PRO A 102 6.26 0.33 -7.22
C PRO A 102 7.13 -0.11 -8.41
N GLY A 103 6.60 -0.03 -9.63
CA GLY A 103 7.27 -0.48 -10.85
C GLY A 103 6.88 -1.89 -11.30
N GLU A 104 6.11 -2.64 -10.51
CA GLU A 104 5.52 -3.94 -10.91
C GLU A 104 4.20 -3.78 -11.69
N ASP A 105 3.98 -2.60 -12.27
CA ASP A 105 2.81 -2.13 -13.02
C ASP A 105 2.54 -2.97 -14.29
N THR A 106 2.25 -4.26 -14.15
CA THR A 106 1.86 -5.16 -15.25
C THR A 106 0.39 -5.04 -15.63
N PHE A 107 -0.42 -4.35 -14.81
CA PHE A 107 -1.85 -4.11 -15.07
C PHE A 107 -2.11 -2.75 -15.73
N GLY A 108 -1.20 -2.30 -16.59
CA GLY A 108 -1.33 -1.04 -17.33
C GLY A 108 -0.42 -0.89 -18.55
N ARG A 109 0.57 -1.78 -18.74
CA ARG A 109 1.33 -1.85 -19.99
C ARG A 109 0.70 -2.93 -20.88
N PRO A 110 0.12 -2.59 -22.05
CA PRO A 110 -0.24 -3.60 -23.04
C PRO A 110 0.97 -4.49 -23.32
N THR A 111 0.81 -5.80 -23.19
CA THR A 111 1.87 -6.80 -23.43
C THR A 111 2.26 -6.91 -24.91
N ASP A 112 1.52 -6.21 -25.77
CA ASP A 112 1.57 -6.36 -27.22
C ASP A 112 2.30 -5.18 -27.89
N ILE A 113 2.81 -4.23 -27.09
CA ILE A 113 3.55 -3.06 -27.57
C ILE A 113 4.99 -3.15 -27.07
N ASP A 114 5.91 -3.18 -28.02
CA ASP A 114 7.34 -3.07 -27.77
C ASP A 114 7.71 -1.59 -27.54
N TRP A 115 7.71 -1.20 -26.27
CA TRP A 115 8.00 0.17 -25.84
C TRP A 115 9.49 0.55 -25.95
N GLU A 116 10.42 -0.40 -26.09
CA GLU A 116 11.81 -0.08 -26.43
C GLU A 116 11.91 0.51 -27.84
N ARG A 117 10.92 0.21 -28.70
CA ARG A 117 10.82 0.73 -30.06
C ARG A 117 10.09 2.08 -30.18
N GLU A 118 9.26 2.44 -29.19
CA GLU A 118 8.49 3.70 -29.20
C GLU A 118 9.11 4.84 -28.40
N ILE A 119 9.97 4.57 -27.40
CA ILE A 119 10.72 5.61 -26.67
C ILE A 119 12.12 5.77 -27.29
N GLY A 120 12.13 5.93 -28.62
CA GLY A 120 13.31 6.40 -29.34
C GLY A 120 13.45 7.91 -29.19
N ASP A 121 14.64 8.32 -28.75
CA ASP A 121 15.20 9.66 -28.52
C ASP A 121 14.91 10.34 -27.15
#